data_AF-A0A937VGE9-F1
#
_entry.id   AF-A0A937VGE9-F1
#
_cell.length_a   1.000
_cell.length_b   1.000
_cell.length_c   1.000
_cell.angle_alpha   90.00
_cell.angle_beta   90.00
_cell.angle_gamma   90.00
#
_symmetry.space_group_name_H-M   'P 1'
#
loop_
_entity.id
_entity.type
_entity.pdbx_description
1 polymer ?
#
loop_
_entity_poly.entity_id
_entity_poly.type
_entity_poly.pdbx_seq_one_letter_code
_entity_poly.pdbx_strand_id
1 'polypeptide(L)'
;MKLPGTSLGDLPRLRAYQRRRLSSYDPTGGNADYWDFAPGQTRTIAAIQGAGCIKHIWMTMASQAPAFARQIVLRLWWDGEAHPSVEVPIGDFFG
;
A
#
# COMPACT_ATOMS: atom_id res chain seq x y z
N MET A 1 -12.11 25.51 8.29
CA MET A 1 -11.75 24.33 9.10
C MET A 1 -10.23 24.19 9.08
N LYS A 2 -9.51 24.54 10.15
CA LYS A 2 -8.06 24.34 10.21
C LYS A 2 -7.80 22.86 10.48
N LEU A 3 -7.24 22.15 9.50
CA LEU A 3 -6.71 20.81 9.73
C LEU A 3 -5.63 20.92 10.83
N PRO A 4 -5.66 20.08 11.89
CA PRO A 4 -4.58 20.07 12.87
C PRO A 4 -3.25 19.82 12.13
N GLY A 5 -2.26 20.66 12.41
CA GLY A 5 -1.03 20.72 11.64
C GLY A 5 -0.27 19.39 11.60
N THR A 6 0.53 19.23 10.55
CA THR A 6 1.50 18.13 10.38
C THR A 6 2.90 18.55 10.85
N SER A 7 3.00 19.61 11.66
CA SER A 7 4.28 20.10 12.15
C SER A 7 4.84 19.20 13.26
N LEU A 8 6.15 19.23 13.49
CA LEU A 8 6.75 18.55 14.64
C LEU A 8 6.15 19.04 15.97
N GLY A 9 5.68 20.30 16.02
CA GLY A 9 4.99 20.88 17.17
C GLY A 9 3.63 20.23 17.48
N ASP A 10 3.05 19.48 16.53
CA ASP A 10 1.79 18.75 16.71
C ASP A 10 1.99 17.29 17.12
N LEU A 11 3.23 16.79 17.17
CA LEU A 11 3.55 15.42 17.61
C LEU A 11 3.06 15.08 19.02
N PRO A 12 3.19 15.94 20.05
CA PRO A 12 2.76 15.57 21.40
C PRO A 12 1.23 15.63 21.59
N ARG A 13 0.47 16.07 20.58
CA ARG A 13 -0.98 16.19 20.68
C ARG A 13 -1.64 14.83 20.48
N LEU A 14 -2.50 14.44 21.42
CA LEU A 14 -3.37 13.28 21.27
C LEU A 14 -4.34 13.50 20.10
N ARG A 15 -4.60 12.43 19.36
CA ARG A 15 -5.50 12.44 18.20
C ARG A 15 -6.48 11.28 18.32
N ALA A 16 -7.74 11.55 18.03
CA ALA A 16 -8.78 10.53 18.00
C ALA A 16 -8.78 9.83 16.63
N TYR A 17 -7.93 8.82 16.46
CA TYR A 17 -7.93 7.94 15.30
C TYR A 17 -7.62 6.50 15.70
N GLN A 18 -7.93 5.55 14.82
CA GLN A 18 -7.46 4.17 14.93
C GLN A 18 -6.39 3.90 13.89
N ARG A 19 -5.25 3.34 14.32
CA ARG A 19 -4.20 2.87 13.40
C ARG A 19 -4.53 1.44 12.98
N ARG A 20 -4.43 1.18 11.67
CA ARG A 20 -4.55 -0.17 11.10
C ARG A 20 -3.34 -0.44 10.20
N ARG A 21 -3.07 -1.73 9.95
CA ARG A 21 -2.02 -2.19 9.04
C ARG A 21 -2.49 -3.44 8.32
N LEU A 22 -2.26 -3.48 7.02
CA LEU A 22 -2.30 -4.68 6.20
C LEU A 22 -0.87 -4.92 5.70
N SER A 23 -0.45 -6.18 5.66
CA SER A 23 0.89 -6.55 5.22
C SER A 23 0.88 -7.96 4.64
N SER A 24 1.97 -8.35 4.00
CA SER A 24 2.22 -9.70 3.51
C SER A 24 2.55 -10.72 4.61
N TYR A 25 2.19 -10.44 5.86
CA TYR A 25 2.57 -11.31 6.97
C TYR A 25 1.99 -12.71 6.80
N ASP A 26 2.75 -13.71 7.22
CA ASP A 26 2.33 -15.11 7.23
C ASP A 26 1.26 -15.33 8.32
N PRO A 27 -0.01 -15.62 7.97
CA PRO A 27 -1.06 -15.79 8.95
C PRO A 27 -0.91 -17.06 9.80
N THR A 28 -0.06 -18.00 9.39
CA THR A 28 0.27 -19.20 10.17
C THR A 28 1.23 -18.90 11.33
N GLY A 29 1.85 -17.71 11.34
CA GLY A 29 2.92 -17.34 12.27
C GLY A 29 4.30 -17.83 11.84
N GLY A 30 4.43 -18.38 10.63
CA GLY A 30 5.70 -18.70 9.99
C GLY A 30 6.46 -17.45 9.51
N ASN A 31 7.44 -17.67 8.62
CA ASN A 31 8.32 -16.62 8.09
C ASN A 31 8.13 -16.40 6.58
N ALA A 32 7.07 -16.95 5.98
CA ALA A 32 6.76 -16.73 4.58
C ALA A 32 5.99 -15.39 4.40
N ASP A 33 6.60 -14.29 4.85
CA ASP A 33 5.99 -12.95 4.92
C ASP A 33 5.98 -12.21 3.56
N TYR A 34 5.70 -12.93 2.47
CA TYR A 34 5.70 -12.41 1.10
C TYR A 34 4.59 -13.07 0.26
N TRP A 35 4.41 -12.55 -0.95
CA TRP A 35 3.49 -13.13 -1.93
C TRP A 35 4.22 -13.37 -3.24
N ASP A 36 3.99 -14.54 -3.83
CA ASP A 36 4.41 -14.85 -5.19
C ASP A 36 3.40 -14.37 -6.23
N PHE A 37 3.92 -13.99 -7.39
CA PHE A 37 3.15 -13.56 -8.54
C PHE A 37 3.60 -14.33 -9.78
N ALA A 38 2.71 -15.15 -10.33
CA ALA A 38 2.90 -15.76 -11.64
C ALA A 38 2.67 -14.73 -12.76
N PRO A 39 3.19 -14.97 -13.99
CA PRO A 39 2.93 -14.10 -15.14
C PRO A 39 1.43 -13.88 -15.38
N GLY A 40 1.02 -12.62 -15.49
CA GLY A 40 -0.39 -12.23 -15.67
C GLY A 40 -1.27 -12.31 -14.42
N GLN A 41 -0.73 -12.81 -13.29
CA GLN A 41 -1.50 -12.90 -12.05
C GLN A 41 -1.79 -11.50 -11.49
N THR A 42 -3.03 -11.31 -11.05
CA THR A 42 -3.46 -10.12 -10.31
C THR A 42 -3.86 -10.53 -8.90
N ARG A 43 -3.51 -9.71 -7.90
CA ARG A 43 -3.87 -9.93 -6.50
C ARG A 43 -4.32 -8.62 -5.86
N THR A 44 -5.43 -8.66 -5.13
CA THR A 44 -5.81 -7.59 -4.21
C THR A 44 -4.99 -7.73 -2.92
N ILE A 45 -4.07 -6.80 -2.69
CA ILE A 45 -3.18 -6.81 -1.52
C ILE A 45 -3.71 -6.01 -0.33
N ALA A 46 -4.67 -5.12 -0.57
CA ALA A 46 -5.37 -4.38 0.46
C ALA A 46 -6.80 -4.09 0.00
N ALA A 47 -7.78 -4.45 0.83
CA ALA A 47 -9.17 -4.06 0.67
C ALA A 47 -9.62 -3.42 2.00
N ILE A 48 -9.88 -2.11 1.97
CA ILE A 48 -10.16 -1.32 3.17
C ILE A 48 -11.57 -0.75 3.02
N GLN A 49 -12.41 -0.98 4.02
CA GLN A 49 -13.78 -0.48 4.06
C GLN A 49 -13.89 0.72 4.99
N GLY A 50 -14.70 1.70 4.59
CA GLY A 50 -14.95 2.92 5.35
C GLY A 50 -13.88 4.01 5.16
N ALA A 51 -14.12 5.16 5.79
CA ALA A 51 -13.25 6.32 5.66
C ALA A 51 -11.91 6.13 6.38
N GLY A 52 -10.84 6.61 5.75
CA GLY A 52 -9.48 6.54 6.31
C GLY A 52 -8.46 7.31 5.49
N CYS A 53 -7.20 7.25 5.91
CA CYS A 53 -6.09 7.86 5.19
C CYS A 53 -4.88 6.91 5.22
N ILE A 54 -4.41 6.51 4.03
CA ILE A 54 -3.17 5.76 3.89
C ILE A 54 -2.01 6.74 4.07
N LYS A 55 -1.29 6.62 5.19
CA LYS A 55 -0.18 7.52 5.54
C LYS A 55 1.19 6.95 5.22
N HIS A 56 1.29 5.65 4.97
CA HIS A 56 2.54 4.95 4.76
C HIS A 56 2.32 3.71 3.92
N ILE A 57 3.10 3.57 2.86
CA ILE A 57 3.18 2.37 2.02
C ILE A 57 4.65 2.00 1.97
N TRP A 58 4.95 0.73 2.22
CA TRP A 58 6.28 0.16 2.06
C TRP A 58 6.16 -1.10 1.22
N MET A 59 7.04 -1.23 0.23
CA MET A 59 7.07 -2.37 -0.68
C MET A 59 8.52 -2.70 -1.01
N THR A 60 8.81 -3.99 -1.11
CA THR A 60 10.04 -4.51 -1.68
C THR A 60 9.69 -5.71 -2.55
N MET A 61 10.56 -6.06 -3.48
CA MET A 61 10.34 -7.14 -4.43
C MET A 61 11.65 -7.87 -4.66
N ALA A 62 11.57 -9.19 -4.78
CA ALA A 62 12.69 -10.04 -5.17
C ALA A 62 12.33 -10.73 -6.48
N SER A 63 13.14 -10.52 -7.52
CA SER A 63 12.97 -11.18 -8.81
C SER A 63 14.28 -11.23 -9.56
N GLN A 64 14.48 -12.29 -10.34
CA GLN A 64 15.60 -12.42 -11.27
C GLN A 64 15.32 -11.78 -12.64
N ALA A 65 14.07 -11.37 -12.90
CA ALA A 65 13.69 -10.79 -14.17
C ALA A 65 14.36 -9.41 -14.37
N PRO A 66 14.90 -9.13 -15.57
CA PRO A 66 15.48 -7.83 -15.86
C PRO A 66 14.39 -6.74 -15.77
N ALA A 67 14.71 -5.63 -15.11
CA ALA A 67 13.77 -4.51 -14.92
C ALA A 67 12.43 -4.90 -14.27
N PHE A 68 12.42 -5.89 -13.35
CA PHE A 68 11.19 -6.38 -12.69
C PHE A 68 10.34 -5.28 -12.04
N ALA A 69 10.96 -4.18 -11.59
CA ALA A 69 10.25 -3.05 -11.00
C ALA A 69 9.26 -2.37 -11.97
N ARG A 70 9.46 -2.53 -13.29
CA ARG A 70 8.53 -2.05 -14.32
C ARG A 70 7.57 -3.12 -14.85
N GLN A 71 7.71 -4.36 -14.39
CA GLN A 71 6.87 -5.48 -14.84
C GLN A 71 5.65 -5.70 -13.93
N ILE A 72 5.64 -5.10 -12.74
CA ILE A 72 4.52 -5.16 -11.79
C ILE A 72 3.81 -3.82 -11.80
N VAL A 73 2.51 -3.84 -12.04
CA VAL A 73 1.66 -2.62 -12.05
C VAL A 73 0.91 -2.51 -10.72
N LEU A 74 1.12 -1.40 -10.02
CA LEU A 74 0.35 -1.03 -8.83
C LEU A 74 -0.92 -0.31 -9.28
N ARG A 75 -2.06 -0.78 -8.75
CA ARG A 75 -3.36 -0.15 -8.99
C ARG A 75 -4.04 0.21 -7.68
N LEU A 76 -4.59 1.41 -7.57
CA LEU A 76 -5.37 1.87 -6.42
C LEU A 76 -6.71 2.45 -6.88
N TRP A 77 -7.77 2.10 -6.15
CA TRP A 77 -9.14 2.57 -6.37
C TRP A 77 -9.65 3.24 -5.11
N TRP A 78 -10.43 4.31 -5.26
CA TRP A 78 -11.09 5.00 -4.16
C TRP A 78 -12.62 4.97 -4.33
N ASP A 79 -13.34 4.92 -3.21
CA ASP A 79 -14.78 5.17 -3.14
C ASP A 79 -15.66 4.38 -4.13
N GLY A 80 -15.26 3.15 -4.48
CA GLY A 80 -16.02 2.25 -5.36
C GLY A 80 -15.99 2.61 -6.84
N GLU A 81 -15.01 3.42 -7.27
CA GLU A 81 -14.86 3.80 -8.68
C GLU A 81 -14.61 2.61 -9.62
N ALA A 82 -15.08 2.74 -10.87
CA ALA A 82 -14.95 1.68 -11.88
C ALA A 82 -13.53 1.54 -12.47
N HIS A 83 -12.75 2.62 -12.45
CA HIS A 83 -11.39 2.69 -13.02
C HIS A 83 -10.40 3.13 -11.94
N PRO A 84 -9.17 2.60 -11.91
CA PRO A 84 -8.21 2.96 -10.90
C PRO A 84 -7.79 4.44 -11.02
N SER A 85 -7.84 5.17 -9.90
CA SER A 85 -7.23 6.51 -9.78
C SER A 85 -5.71 6.51 -9.88
N VAL A 86 -5.05 5.38 -9.57
CA VAL A 86 -3.61 5.19 -9.77
C VAL A 86 -3.40 3.87 -10.49
N GLU A 87 -2.72 3.89 -11.63
CA GLU A 87 -2.31 2.71 -12.39
C GLU A 87 -0.93 2.97 -13.01
N VAL A 88 0.12 2.47 -12.35
CA VAL A 88 1.51 2.73 -12.77
C VAL A 88 2.40 1.52 -12.48
N PRO A 89 3.52 1.33 -13.19
CA PRO A 89 4.53 0.38 -12.75
C PRO A 89 5.01 0.74 -11.34
N ILE A 90 5.15 -0.27 -10.48
CA ILE A 90 5.45 -0.06 -9.06
C ILE A 90 6.79 0.67 -8.84
N GLY A 91 7.80 0.42 -9.68
CA GLY A 91 9.06 1.17 -9.63
C GLY A 91 8.84 2.66 -9.87
N ASP A 92 8.10 3.01 -10.94
CA ASP A 92 7.85 4.40 -11.30
C ASP A 92 6.98 5.14 -10.24
N PHE A 93 6.17 4.43 -9.45
CA PHE A 93 5.44 5.00 -8.30
C PHE A 93 6.39 5.49 -7.19
N PHE A 94 7.48 4.76 -6.95
CA PHE A 94 8.42 5.05 -5.86
C PHE A 94 9.63 5.89 -6.29
N GLY A 95 9.85 6.08 -7.59
CA GLY A 95 10.98 6.83 -8.16
C GLY A 95 12.23 5.98 -8.35
#